data_AF-A0A925ZSV2-F1
#
_entry.id   AF-A0A925ZSV2-F1
#
_cell.length_a   1.000
_cell.length_b   1.000
_cell.length_c   1.000
_cell.angle_alpha   90.00
_cell.angle_beta   90.00
_cell.angle_gamma   90.00
#
_symmetry.space_group_name_H-M   'P 1'
#
loop_
_entity.id
_entity.type
_entity.pdbx_description
1 polymer ?
#
loop_
_entity_poly.entity_id
_entity_poly.type
_entity_poly.pdbx_seq_one_letter_code
_entity_poly.pdbx_strand_id
1 'polypeptide(L)'
;DYRLHHQTGVDFSARSITQDALEQSFATADSDLQQFFAHQVGAKAVIYFRPPRSGGGPSQAIDLGFSRYWRSNSLRMNIFSIGFAQDF
;
A
#
# COMPACT_ATOMS: atom_id res chain seq x y z
N ASP A 1 9.75 -10.48 0.87
CA ASP A 1 8.30 -10.58 1.15
C ASP A 1 7.47 -10.43 -0.12
N TYR A 2 6.40 -11.21 -0.24
CA TYR A 2 5.44 -11.15 -1.36
C TYR A 2 4.01 -11.11 -0.81
N ARG A 3 3.17 -10.20 -1.32
CA ARG A 3 1.75 -10.08 -0.95
C ARG A 3 0.88 -9.85 -2.20
N LEU A 4 -0.25 -10.55 -2.25
CA LEU A 4 -1.27 -10.45 -3.30
C LEU A 4 -2.53 -9.83 -2.70
N HIS A 5 -3.08 -8.80 -3.36
CA HIS A 5 -4.33 -8.16 -2.96
C HIS A 5 -5.36 -8.27 -4.09
N HIS A 6 -6.56 -8.73 -3.73
CA HIS A 6 -7.73 -8.84 -4.61
C HIS A 6 -8.87 -8.03 -3.99
N GLN A 7 -9.49 -7.15 -4.78
CA GLN A 7 -10.62 -6.33 -4.36
C GLN A 7 -11.68 -6.34 -5.46
N THR A 8 -12.93 -6.58 -5.09
CA THR A 8 -14.11 -6.53 -5.97
C THR A 8 -14.81 -5.17 -5.81
N GLY A 9 -15.43 -4.67 -6.88
CA GLY A 9 -16.19 -3.42 -6.86
C GLY A 9 -17.31 -3.44 -5.82
N VAL A 10 -17.55 -2.29 -5.18
CA VAL A 10 -18.64 -2.10 -4.21
C VAL A 10 -19.78 -1.38 -4.92
N ASP A 11 -20.97 -1.99 -4.96
CA ASP A 11 -22.18 -1.35 -5.48
C ASP A 11 -22.68 -0.29 -4.49
N PHE A 12 -22.74 0.96 -4.91
CA PHE A 12 -23.43 2.02 -4.18
C PHE A 12 -24.79 2.29 -4.85
N SER A 13 -25.87 1.75 -4.28
CA SER A 13 -27.23 2.17 -4.67
C SER A 13 -27.54 3.52 -4.02
N ALA A 14 -27.47 4.61 -4.79
CA ALA A 14 -27.90 5.93 -4.32
C ALA A 14 -29.41 5.90 -3.96
N ARG A 15 -29.75 6.13 -2.69
CA ARG A 15 -31.13 6.43 -2.30
C ARG A 15 -31.41 7.92 -2.51
N SER A 16 -32.45 8.18 -3.30
CA SER A 16 -33.12 9.46 -3.57
C SER A 16 -32.46 10.36 -4.64
N ILE A 17 -32.94 10.19 -5.87
CA ILE A 17 -32.68 11.04 -7.03
C ILE A 17 -33.69 12.20 -6.98
N THR A 18 -33.25 13.42 -6.71
CA THR A 18 -34.00 14.61 -7.12
C THR A 18 -33.87 14.78 -8.63
N GLN A 19 -35.01 15.01 -9.27
CA GLN A 19 -35.25 14.89 -10.72
C GLN A 19 -34.41 15.85 -11.60
N ASP A 20 -33.74 16.84 -11.01
CA ASP A 20 -32.86 17.79 -11.71
C ASP A 20 -31.40 17.31 -11.89
N ALA A 21 -31.01 16.19 -11.28
CA ALA A 21 -29.64 15.66 -11.39
C ALA A 21 -29.41 14.79 -12.65
N LEU A 22 -30.44 14.56 -13.48
CA LEU A 22 -30.40 13.64 -14.61
C LEU A 22 -29.66 14.16 -15.84
N GLU A 23 -29.39 15.47 -15.95
CA GLU A 23 -28.65 16.04 -17.09
C GLU A 23 -27.14 16.17 -16.84
N GLN A 24 -26.70 16.10 -15.58
CA GLN A 24 -25.30 15.84 -15.30
C GLN A 24 -25.10 14.34 -15.40
N SER A 25 -24.75 13.90 -16.62
CA SER A 25 -24.06 12.63 -16.81
C SER A 25 -22.79 12.67 -15.97
N PHE A 26 -22.89 12.30 -14.70
CA PHE A 26 -21.74 11.87 -13.93
C PHE A 26 -21.28 10.61 -14.63
N ALA A 27 -20.37 10.78 -15.58
CA ALA A 27 -19.53 9.70 -16.06
C ALA A 27 -18.72 9.26 -14.84
N THR A 28 -19.33 8.38 -14.02
CA THR A 28 -18.59 7.50 -13.14
C THR A 28 -17.62 6.82 -14.06
N ALA A 29 -16.35 7.23 -13.97
CA ALA A 29 -15.33 6.76 -14.88
C ALA A 29 -15.40 5.23 -14.89
N ASP A 30 -15.56 4.62 -16.07
CA ASP A 30 -15.58 3.16 -16.24
C ASP A 30 -14.37 2.46 -15.59
N SER A 31 -13.38 3.24 -15.15
CA SER A 31 -12.28 2.84 -14.28
C SER A 31 -12.68 2.36 -12.88
N ASP A 32 -13.89 2.59 -12.39
CA ASP A 32 -14.27 2.22 -11.02
C ASP A 32 -14.96 0.84 -10.92
N LEU A 33 -15.30 0.24 -12.06
CA LEU A 33 -16.00 -1.06 -12.15
C LEU A 33 -15.09 -2.23 -12.55
N GLN A 34 -13.83 -1.97 -12.91
CA GLN A 34 -12.93 -3.03 -13.38
C GLN A 34 -12.24 -3.75 -12.21
N GLN A 35 -12.21 -5.09 -12.24
CA GLN A 35 -11.45 -5.88 -11.27
C GLN A 35 -9.97 -5.50 -11.34
N PHE A 36 -9.38 -5.10 -10.21
CA PHE A 36 -7.97 -4.71 -10.15
C PHE A 36 -7.13 -5.76 -9.44
N PHE A 37 -6.00 -6.08 -10.07
CA PHE A 37 -4.96 -6.92 -9.48
C PHE A 37 -3.81 -6.02 -9.05
N ALA A 38 -3.40 -6.15 -7.79
CA ALA A 38 -2.26 -5.44 -7.23
C ALA A 38 -1.23 -6.44 -6.71
N HIS A 39 0.03 -6.18 -7.04
CA HIS A 39 1.15 -7.00 -6.63
C HIS A 39 2.20 -6.10 -5.97
N GLN A 40 2.81 -6.64 -4.92
CA GLN A 40 3.93 -6.00 -4.25
C GLN A 40 5.04 -7.02 -4.01
N VAL A 41 6.25 -6.66 -4.43
CA VAL A 41 7.47 -7.41 -4.11
C VAL A 41 8.43 -6.46 -3.42
N GLY A 42 9.14 -6.95 -2.41
CA GLY A 42 10.12 -6.13 -1.71
C GLY A 42 11.18 -6.93 -1.00
N ALA A 43 12.29 -6.23 -0.77
CA ALA A 43 13.42 -6.67 0.01
C ALA A 43 13.63 -5.71 1.18
N LYS A 44 14.09 -6.27 2.29
CA LYS A 44 14.36 -5.55 3.53
C LYS A 44 15.68 -6.03 4.10
N ALA A 45 16.51 -5.11 4.53
CA ALA A 45 17.76 -5.36 5.23
C ALA A 45 17.73 -4.66 6.58
N VAL A 46 18.14 -5.37 7.63
CA VAL A 46 18.28 -4.83 8.98
C VAL A 46 19.71 -5.02 9.44
N ILE A 47 20.36 -3.93 9.83
CA ILE A 47 21.74 -3.92 10.32
C ILE A 47 21.71 -3.54 11.80
N TYR A 48 22.13 -4.48 12.66
CA TYR A 48 22.26 -4.22 14.09
C TYR A 48 23.63 -3.63 14.40
N PHE A 49 23.66 -2.44 15.00
CA PHE A 49 24.86 -1.89 15.62
C PHE A 49 25.11 -2.53 16.98
N ARG A 50 24.03 -2.78 17.72
CA ARG A 50 24.06 -3.47 19.01
C ARG A 50 22.91 -4.48 19.05
N PRO A 51 23.21 -5.79 18.98
CA PRO A 51 22.18 -6.80 18.90
C PRO A 51 21.43 -6.97 20.25
N PRO A 52 20.14 -7.36 20.22
CA PRO A 52 19.25 -7.40 21.39
C PRO A 52 19.62 -8.43 22.49
N ARG A 53 20.79 -9.08 22.41
CA ARG A 53 21.29 -10.04 23.41
C ARG A 53 22.75 -9.81 23.83
N SER A 54 23.43 -8.77 23.33
CA SER A 54 24.78 -8.46 23.78
C SER A 54 24.74 -7.66 25.08
N GLY A 55 24.98 -8.34 26.20
CA GLY A 55 25.28 -7.81 27.54
C GLY A 55 25.08 -6.30 27.76
N GLY A 56 23.91 -5.94 28.28
CA GLY A 56 23.70 -4.72 29.08
C GLY A 56 23.64 -3.38 28.34
N GLY A 57 22.87 -3.26 27.26
CA GLY A 57 22.57 -1.96 26.66
C GLY A 57 21.38 -2.00 25.70
N PRO A 58 20.82 -0.83 25.36
CA PRO A 58 19.72 -0.72 24.41
C PRO A 58 20.13 -1.25 23.04
N SER A 59 19.25 -2.01 22.38
CA SER A 59 19.49 -2.48 21.03
C SER A 59 19.41 -1.29 20.05
N GLN A 60 20.24 -1.31 19.01
CA GLN A 60 20.27 -0.27 17.99
C GLN A 60 20.39 -0.90 16.61
N ALA A 61 19.55 -0.47 15.68
CA ALA A 61 19.55 -0.97 14.31
C ALA A 61 19.15 0.09 13.28
N ILE A 62 19.66 -0.09 12.06
CA ILE A 62 19.14 0.58 10.86
C ILE A 62 18.36 -0.42 10.02
N ASP A 63 17.25 0.05 9.48
CA ASP A 63 16.36 -0.67 8.57
C ASP A 63 16.40 0.01 7.19
N LEU A 64 16.68 -0.76 6.15
CA LEU A 64 16.60 -0.33 4.76
C LEU A 64 15.61 -1.23 4.02
N GLY A 65 14.63 -0.61 3.36
CA GLY A 65 13.60 -1.30 2.61
C GLY A 65 13.48 -0.78 1.18
N PHE A 66 13.24 -1.70 0.27
CA PHE A 66 12.80 -1.40 -1.08
C PHE A 66 11.59 -2.26 -1.43
N SER A 67 10.54 -1.66 -1.97
CA SER A 67 9.44 -2.41 -2.55
C SER A 67 8.95 -1.80 -3.85
N ARG A 68 8.50 -2.67 -4.75
CA ARG A 68 7.87 -2.31 -6.00
C ARG A 68 6.41 -2.73 -5.93
N TYR A 69 5.54 -1.77 -6.16
CA TYR A 69 4.11 -1.95 -6.24
C TYR A 69 3.65 -1.74 -7.69
N TRP A 70 2.81 -2.62 -8.20
CA TRP A 70 2.15 -2.43 -9.49
C TRP A 70 0.71 -2.91 -9.47
N ARG A 71 -0.14 -2.21 -10.23
CA ARG A 71 -1.56 -2.52 -10.38
C ARG A 71 -1.94 -2.63 -11.87
N SER A 72 -3.00 -3.37 -12.16
CA SER A 72 -3.50 -3.60 -13.52
C SER A 72 -4.00 -2.35 -14.26
N ASN A 73 -4.15 -1.20 -13.58
CA ASN A 73 -4.49 0.09 -14.17
C ASN A 73 -3.26 0.93 -14.56
N SER A 74 -2.12 0.29 -14.81
CA SER A 74 -0.83 0.93 -15.13
C SER A 74 -0.20 1.77 -14.02
N LEU A 75 -0.74 1.76 -12.79
CA LEU A 75 -0.07 2.36 -11.65
C LEU A 75 1.16 1.53 -11.26
N ARG A 76 2.32 2.19 -11.18
CA ARG A 76 3.59 1.60 -10.75
C ARG A 76 4.27 2.54 -9.77
N MET A 77 4.68 2.03 -8.61
CA MET A 77 5.34 2.81 -7.57
C MET A 77 6.58 2.06 -7.08
N ASN A 78 7.68 2.80 -6.93
CA ASN A 78 8.88 2.32 -6.25
C ASN A 78 8.91 3.00 -4.89
N ILE A 79 9.03 2.21 -3.83
CA ILE A 79 8.98 2.67 -2.44
C ILE A 79 10.34 2.33 -1.82
N PHE A 80 11.00 3.36 -1.30
CA PHE A 80 12.23 3.23 -0.52
C PHE A 80 11.93 3.65 0.91
N SER A 81 12.43 2.89 1.88
CA SER A 81 12.29 3.21 3.29
C SER A 81 13.63 3.12 4.00
N ILE A 82 13.88 4.08 4.89
CA ILE A 82 14.97 4.06 5.85
C ILE A 82 14.38 4.23 7.24
N GLY A 83 14.83 3.42 8.19
CA GLY A 83 14.38 3.45 9.57
C GLY A 83 15.56 3.32 10.53
N PHE A 84 15.39 3.90 11.71
CA PHE A 84 16.29 3.71 12.85
C PHE A 84 15.47 3.16 14.01
N ALA A 85 15.96 2.08 14.63
CA ALA A 85 15.35 1.46 15.79
C ALA A 85 16.30 1.55 16.97
N GLN A 86 15.77 1.98 18.11
CA GLN A 86 16.47 2.01 19.38
C GLN A 86 15.50 1.60 20.49
N ASP A 87 15.92 0.64 21.32
CA ASP A 87 15.19 0.27 22.55
C ASP A 87 15.63 1.17 23.72
N PHE A 88 14.83 1.25 24.79
CA PHE A 88 15.09 2.05 26.00
C PHE A 88 15.17 1.19 27.26
#